data_AF-A0A9D5M0R5-F1
#
_entry.id   AF-A0A9D5M0R5-F1
#
_cell.length_a   1.000
_cell.length_b   1.000
_cell.length_c   1.000
_cell.angle_alpha   90.00
_cell.angle_beta   90.00
_cell.angle_gamma   90.00
#
_symmetry.space_group_name_H-M   'P 1'
#
loop_
_entity.id
_entity.type
_entity.pdbx_description
1 polymer ?
#
loop_
_entity_poly.entity_id
_entity_poly.type
_entity_poly.pdbx_seq_one_letter_code
_entity_poly.pdbx_strand_id
1 'polypeptide(L)'
;MSFEKKRNLCFILTIFCCGIYLTWRIFFTIPWHLGIWQSLAGVLLALAELNTTLGMFELMISRMKGMKKYLEMPEVSSEKYPDVDVLIATHNEPAELLYKTINACTFLEYPDKSKVHIFVCDDGNRREISELAAHLGVGYLGLKDNCHAKSGNYNNALAHTSSPLIATFDSDMIPRRKFLLKTVPYFLNPDIKIGLIQTPQSFYNQDLFQFNLFSEKDIPNEQDFFSREINVMRNASNSAAYTGSNTVILRKAMEEIGGFPYGTITEDFETSLRLQKAGYITYATTETLASGLSASTVQSMIGQRIRWARGVIQSIQNTNAIFTKDLPLAGRLSYLNAYLYWWSFLCRMIFILSPILFALFGFQLVECQFWELLLFWLPSHLCYSISVRYLSTNVRNMRWSQIIDTILAPYLIFPVFLESIGVHQQKFKVTDKKKKKGKTASFRYVLPHSFLILLTIAAIIRFAGGKYGMALIYSSVILFWLFYNLTTLIYAVFFMLGRESKRKFERIQAEEHMMAQMHNKHYSGVTFDVSEEGISFYLNEKASFVPGEKFHIVVTSEYYCTALDAEAVYSRQENKKWFYTARVKPETEWDKRQWFQIIHDREHSLPKEIDPWMTVYDEIYRNIKMRWSPKRRT
;
A
#
# COMPACT_ATOMS: atom_id res chain seq x y z
N MET A 1 -20.37 -27.92 5.10
CA MET A 1 -19.18 -27.33 5.79
C MET A 1 -19.19 -25.82 5.57
N SER A 2 -19.18 -25.01 6.63
CA SER A 2 -19.13 -23.54 6.51
C SER A 2 -17.89 -23.08 5.74
N PHE A 3 -17.94 -21.89 5.13
CA PHE A 3 -16.80 -21.32 4.39
C PHE A 3 -15.51 -21.32 5.23
N GLU A 4 -15.61 -20.95 6.51
CA GLU A 4 -14.47 -20.95 7.43
C GLU A 4 -13.89 -22.35 7.68
N LYS A 5 -14.74 -23.37 7.85
CA LYS A 5 -14.28 -24.75 8.03
C LYS A 5 -13.59 -25.27 6.77
N LYS A 6 -14.10 -24.93 5.57
CA LYS A 6 -13.44 -25.25 4.29
C LYS A 6 -12.07 -24.59 4.19
N ARG A 7 -12.02 -23.28 4.45
CA ARG A 7 -10.79 -22.48 4.46
C ARG A 7 -9.74 -23.06 5.40
N ASN A 8 -10.11 -23.31 6.66
CA ASN A 8 -9.18 -23.82 7.66
C ASN A 8 -8.69 -25.24 7.32
N LEU A 9 -9.55 -26.10 6.77
CA LEU A 9 -9.14 -27.41 6.28
C LEU A 9 -8.12 -27.29 5.14
N CYS A 10 -8.35 -26.39 4.18
CA CYS A 10 -7.38 -26.13 3.10
C CYS A 10 -6.03 -25.65 3.65
N PHE A 11 -6.03 -24.75 4.64
CA PHE A 11 -4.80 -24.28 5.28
C PHE A 11 -4.05 -25.40 5.99
N ILE A 12 -4.74 -26.24 6.78
CA ILE A 12 -4.13 -27.37 7.48
C ILE A 12 -3.52 -28.36 6.47
N LEU A 13 -4.25 -28.70 5.41
CA LEU A 13 -3.76 -29.58 4.35
C LEU A 13 -2.53 -28.98 3.65
N THR A 14 -2.53 -27.67 3.40
CA THR A 14 -1.40 -26.96 2.80
C THR A 14 -0.17 -27.02 3.69
N ILE A 15 -0.32 -26.73 4.99
CA ILE A 15 0.78 -26.82 5.96
C ILE A 15 1.37 -28.24 5.96
N PHE A 16 0.51 -29.26 5.95
CA PHE A 16 0.94 -30.66 5.91
C PHE A 16 1.69 -31.01 4.61
N CYS A 17 1.12 -30.74 3.43
CA CYS A 17 1.74 -31.06 2.15
C CYS A 17 3.05 -30.28 1.93
N CYS A 18 3.09 -28.99 2.27
CA CYS A 18 4.30 -28.19 2.20
C CYS A 18 5.36 -28.66 3.22
N GLY A 19 4.97 -29.12 4.40
CA GLY A 19 5.89 -29.72 5.39
C GLY A 19 6.57 -30.99 4.87
N ILE A 20 5.81 -31.87 4.23
CA ILE A 20 6.34 -33.07 3.56
C ILE A 20 7.31 -32.66 2.44
N TYR A 21 6.89 -31.74 1.56
CA TYR A 21 7.71 -31.25 0.46
C TYR A 21 9.03 -30.63 0.95
N LEU A 22 9.01 -29.77 1.97
CA LEU A 22 10.23 -29.16 2.51
C LEU A 22 11.16 -30.19 3.15
N THR A 23 10.61 -31.20 3.82
CA THR A 23 11.40 -32.31 4.37
C THR A 23 12.11 -33.07 3.25
N TRP A 24 11.37 -33.44 2.21
CA TRP A 24 11.94 -34.08 1.02
C TRP A 24 13.03 -33.21 0.37
N ARG A 25 12.72 -31.93 0.17
CA ARG A 25 13.61 -30.95 -0.45
C ARG A 25 14.93 -30.81 0.30
N ILE A 26 14.88 -30.63 1.62
CA ILE A 26 16.08 -30.36 2.45
C ILE A 26 16.97 -31.60 2.56
N PHE A 27 16.39 -32.78 2.75
CA PHE A 27 17.17 -33.98 3.07
C PHE A 27 17.57 -34.83 1.86
N PHE A 28 16.83 -34.77 0.74
CA PHE A 28 17.00 -35.73 -0.35
C PHE A 28 17.37 -35.14 -1.70
N THR A 29 17.33 -33.80 -1.86
CA THR A 29 17.46 -33.19 -3.20
C THR A 29 18.63 -32.22 -3.36
N ILE A 30 19.43 -32.02 -2.31
CA ILE A 30 20.62 -31.16 -2.38
C ILE A 30 21.76 -31.95 -3.04
N PRO A 31 22.37 -31.43 -4.13
CA PRO A 31 23.37 -32.16 -4.92
C PRO A 31 24.77 -32.12 -4.29
N TRP A 32 24.93 -32.72 -3.10
CA TRP A 32 26.17 -32.68 -2.32
C TRP A 32 27.41 -33.20 -3.06
N HIS A 33 27.22 -34.11 -4.01
CA HIS A 33 28.29 -34.80 -4.72
C HIS A 33 28.72 -34.12 -6.03
N LEU A 34 27.95 -33.14 -6.54
CA LEU A 34 28.23 -32.48 -7.84
C LEU A 34 29.23 -31.32 -7.76
N GLY A 35 29.48 -30.79 -6.55
CA GLY A 35 30.40 -29.70 -6.31
C GLY A 35 29.90 -28.69 -5.27
N ILE A 36 30.83 -27.88 -4.75
CA ILE A 36 30.52 -26.90 -3.69
C ILE A 36 29.55 -25.81 -4.15
N TRP A 37 29.69 -25.34 -5.39
CA TRP A 37 28.83 -24.28 -5.93
C TRP A 37 27.41 -24.77 -6.18
N GLN A 38 27.24 -25.98 -6.71
CA GLN A 38 25.94 -26.63 -6.89
C GLN A 38 25.26 -26.88 -5.55
N SER A 39 26.01 -27.38 -4.57
CA SER A 39 25.52 -27.59 -3.20
C SER A 39 25.05 -26.28 -2.57
N LEU A 40 25.87 -25.22 -2.65
CA LEU A 40 25.52 -23.90 -2.14
C LEU A 40 24.26 -23.34 -2.80
N ALA A 41 24.16 -23.42 -4.13
CA ALA A 41 22.97 -22.97 -4.86
C ALA A 41 21.72 -23.80 -4.51
N GLY A 42 21.87 -25.11 -4.33
CA GLY A 42 20.81 -26.01 -3.87
C GLY A 42 20.32 -25.66 -2.47
N VAL A 43 21.23 -25.33 -1.54
CA VAL A 43 20.92 -24.84 -0.19
C VAL A 43 20.22 -23.48 -0.24
N LEU A 44 20.74 -22.52 -1.03
CA LEU A 44 20.12 -21.19 -1.19
C LEU A 44 18.69 -21.28 -1.74
N LEU A 45 18.46 -22.16 -2.71
CA LEU A 45 17.12 -22.42 -3.24
C LEU A 45 16.21 -23.04 -2.17
N ALA A 46 16.69 -24.01 -1.39
CA ALA A 46 15.91 -24.61 -0.30
C ALA A 46 15.59 -23.59 0.81
N LEU A 47 16.52 -22.69 1.15
CA LEU A 47 16.29 -21.59 2.09
C LEU A 47 15.27 -20.57 1.55
N ALA A 48 15.28 -20.29 0.25
CA ALA A 48 14.28 -19.43 -0.39
C ALA A 48 12.87 -20.05 -0.33
N GLU A 49 12.77 -21.36 -0.60
CA GLU A 49 11.51 -22.13 -0.49
C GLU A 49 11.01 -22.18 0.96
N LEU A 50 11.92 -22.39 1.91
CA LEU A 50 11.61 -22.38 3.34
C LEU A 50 11.11 -21.00 3.79
N ASN A 51 11.81 -19.93 3.42
CA ASN A 51 11.48 -18.56 3.78
C ASN A 51 10.04 -18.19 3.38
N THR A 52 9.72 -18.40 2.10
CA THR A 52 8.40 -18.07 1.56
C THR A 52 7.28 -18.94 2.16
N THR A 53 7.58 -20.22 2.42
CA THR A 53 6.62 -21.16 3.00
C THR A 53 6.31 -20.83 4.47
N LEU A 54 7.33 -20.54 5.28
CA LEU A 54 7.16 -20.17 6.68
C LEU A 54 6.38 -18.88 6.85
N GLY A 55 6.66 -17.87 6.02
CA GLY A 55 5.90 -16.62 6.04
C GLY A 55 4.41 -16.83 5.74
N MET A 56 4.10 -17.74 4.81
CA MET A 56 2.72 -18.10 4.50
C MET A 56 2.04 -18.92 5.60
N PHE A 57 2.77 -19.81 6.28
CA PHE A 57 2.23 -20.53 7.43
C PHE A 57 1.83 -19.59 8.56
N GLU A 58 2.66 -18.58 8.86
CA GLU A 58 2.34 -17.56 9.87
C GLU A 58 1.05 -16.82 9.49
N LEU A 59 0.91 -16.35 8.25
CA LEU A 59 -0.29 -15.66 7.80
C LEU A 59 -1.55 -16.54 7.84
N MET A 60 -1.44 -17.82 7.44
CA MET A 60 -2.56 -18.77 7.53
C MET A 60 -3.00 -18.98 8.98
N ILE A 61 -2.05 -19.17 9.90
CA ILE A 61 -2.32 -19.32 11.34
C ILE A 61 -2.95 -18.04 11.90
N SER A 62 -2.40 -16.88 11.56
CA SER A 62 -2.92 -15.57 11.96
C SER A 62 -4.33 -15.35 11.43
N ARG A 63 -4.66 -15.75 10.18
CA ARG A 63 -6.01 -15.67 9.63
C ARG A 63 -7.00 -16.64 10.30
N MET A 64 -6.57 -17.85 10.65
CA MET A 64 -7.41 -18.80 11.40
C MET A 64 -7.75 -18.29 12.81
N LYS A 65 -6.81 -17.59 13.45
CA LYS A 65 -6.99 -17.02 14.80
C LYS A 65 -7.71 -15.67 14.78
N GLY A 66 -7.42 -14.82 13.79
CA GLY A 66 -7.84 -13.41 13.73
C GLY A 66 -9.35 -13.21 13.67
N MET A 67 -10.09 -14.11 13.01
CA MET A 67 -11.56 -14.04 12.96
C MET A 67 -12.23 -14.13 14.34
N LYS A 68 -11.55 -14.70 15.35
CA LYS A 68 -12.08 -14.80 16.72
C LYS A 68 -11.73 -13.60 17.61
N LYS A 69 -10.97 -12.62 17.11
CA LYS A 69 -10.35 -11.54 17.90
C LYS A 69 -10.57 -10.13 17.35
N TYR A 70 -11.53 -9.93 16.44
CA TYR A 70 -11.92 -8.55 16.10
C TYR A 70 -12.47 -7.89 17.36
N LEU A 71 -11.87 -6.75 17.72
CA LEU A 71 -12.39 -5.94 18.80
C LEU A 71 -13.67 -5.28 18.31
N GLU A 72 -14.77 -5.56 18.99
CA GLU A 72 -15.99 -4.78 18.82
C GLU A 72 -15.74 -3.38 19.36
N MET A 73 -16.15 -2.38 18.59
CA MET A 73 -16.03 -1.00 19.02
C MET A 73 -16.97 -0.78 20.20
N PRO A 74 -16.48 -0.34 21.37
CA PRO A 74 -17.35 -0.12 22.52
C PRO A 74 -18.40 0.94 22.24
N GLU A 75 -19.62 0.72 22.71
CA GLU A 75 -20.63 1.78 22.77
C GLU A 75 -20.34 2.66 23.98
N VAL A 76 -20.10 3.95 23.74
CA VAL A 76 -19.70 4.90 24.78
C VAL A 76 -20.58 6.13 24.68
N SER A 77 -21.07 6.62 25.82
CA SER A 77 -21.75 7.91 25.90
C SER A 77 -20.84 9.05 25.46
N SER A 78 -21.43 10.05 24.81
CA SER A 78 -20.74 11.25 24.30
C SER A 78 -19.89 11.97 25.35
N GLU A 79 -20.34 11.98 26.60
CA GLU A 79 -19.68 12.67 27.72
C GLU A 79 -18.30 12.08 28.07
N LYS A 80 -18.09 10.78 27.84
CA LYS A 80 -16.84 10.07 28.20
C LYS A 80 -15.71 10.24 27.19
N TYR A 81 -15.96 10.88 26.06
CA TYR A 81 -14.94 11.11 25.06
C TYR A 81 -13.86 12.07 25.61
N PRO A 82 -12.57 11.68 25.59
CA PRO A 82 -11.47 12.47 26.13
C PRO A 82 -11.04 13.57 25.15
N ASP A 83 -10.17 14.47 25.60
CA ASP A 83 -9.43 15.38 24.73
C ASP A 83 -8.52 14.61 23.75
N VAL A 84 -8.35 15.16 22.55
CA VAL A 84 -7.53 14.61 21.47
C VAL A 84 -6.67 15.71 20.85
N ASP A 85 -5.35 15.48 20.81
CA ASP A 85 -4.43 16.28 20.01
C ASP A 85 -4.30 15.69 18.60
N VAL A 86 -4.68 16.43 17.56
CA VAL A 86 -4.53 16.05 16.16
C VAL A 86 -3.26 16.69 15.61
N LEU A 87 -2.22 15.87 15.41
CA LEU A 87 -0.89 16.30 14.99
C LEU A 87 -0.65 16.00 13.50
N ILE A 88 -0.42 17.05 12.71
CA ILE A 88 -0.16 16.96 11.27
C ILE A 88 1.33 17.25 11.02
N ALA A 89 2.11 16.24 10.64
CA ALA A 89 3.55 16.39 10.42
C ALA A 89 3.87 16.84 9.00
N THR A 90 4.83 17.76 8.89
CA THR A 90 5.37 18.21 7.60
C THR A 90 6.86 18.54 7.68
N HIS A 91 7.53 18.39 6.55
CA HIS A 91 8.95 18.72 6.36
C HIS A 91 9.17 19.74 5.24
N ASN A 92 8.79 19.36 4.01
CA ASN A 92 9.03 20.18 2.80
C ASN A 92 7.81 20.24 1.87
N GLU A 93 6.67 19.71 2.31
CA GLU A 93 5.46 19.68 1.52
C GLU A 93 4.87 21.08 1.37
N PRO A 94 4.34 21.42 0.17
CA PRO A 94 3.83 22.76 -0.09
C PRO A 94 2.55 23.05 0.69
N ALA A 95 2.33 24.33 1.02
CA ALA A 95 1.11 24.80 1.70
C ALA A 95 -0.19 24.33 1.01
N GLU A 96 -0.23 24.28 -0.31
CA GLU A 96 -1.39 23.78 -1.08
C GLU A 96 -1.76 22.31 -0.77
N LEU A 97 -0.75 21.47 -0.50
CA LEU A 97 -0.97 20.07 -0.13
C LEU A 97 -1.46 19.98 1.32
N LEU A 98 -0.80 20.70 2.23
CA LEU A 98 -1.18 20.76 3.64
C LEU A 98 -2.59 21.32 3.84
N TYR A 99 -3.00 22.31 3.04
CA TYR A 99 -4.33 22.92 3.12
C TYR A 99 -5.43 21.87 3.13
N LYS A 100 -5.30 20.82 2.31
CA LYS A 100 -6.32 19.76 2.17
C LYS A 100 -6.45 18.96 3.46
N THR A 101 -5.31 18.54 4.01
CA THR A 101 -5.23 17.74 5.23
C THR A 101 -5.68 18.56 6.44
N ILE A 102 -5.16 19.78 6.61
CA ILE A 102 -5.54 20.66 7.73
C ILE A 102 -7.04 20.98 7.64
N ASN A 103 -7.54 21.34 6.46
CA ASN A 103 -8.95 21.60 6.26
C ASN A 103 -9.80 20.39 6.67
N ALA A 104 -9.48 19.17 6.21
CA ALA A 104 -10.20 17.98 6.61
C ALA A 104 -10.16 17.70 8.13
N CYS A 105 -9.02 17.96 8.80
CA CYS A 105 -8.95 17.88 10.26
C CYS A 105 -9.94 18.82 10.95
N THR A 106 -10.20 20.03 10.41
CA THR A 106 -11.20 20.95 10.99
C THR A 106 -12.65 20.45 10.87
N PHE A 107 -12.92 19.49 9.98
CA PHE A 107 -14.24 18.88 9.80
C PHE A 107 -14.45 17.60 10.62
N LEU A 108 -13.44 17.10 11.34
CA LEU A 108 -13.51 15.87 12.15
C LEU A 108 -14.65 15.90 13.15
N GLU A 109 -15.62 15.01 13.03
CA GLU A 109 -16.74 14.87 13.95
C GLU A 109 -16.27 14.36 15.31
N TYR A 110 -16.79 14.98 16.35
CA TYR A 110 -16.53 14.62 17.73
C TYR A 110 -17.70 15.11 18.59
N PRO A 111 -18.09 14.40 19.66
CA PRO A 111 -19.26 14.80 20.44
C PRO A 111 -19.14 16.20 21.05
N ASP A 112 -17.94 16.56 21.49
CA ASP A 112 -17.60 17.90 21.96
C ASP A 112 -16.40 18.43 21.16
N LYS A 113 -16.66 19.32 20.20
CA LYS A 113 -15.62 19.87 19.32
C LYS A 113 -14.54 20.65 20.09
N SER A 114 -14.82 21.15 21.30
CA SER A 114 -13.83 21.89 22.09
C SER A 114 -12.70 21.00 22.63
N LYS A 115 -12.90 19.67 22.62
CA LYS A 115 -11.92 18.65 23.02
C LYS A 115 -10.99 18.21 21.88
N VAL A 116 -11.12 18.78 20.68
CA VAL A 116 -10.30 18.43 19.52
C VAL A 116 -9.33 19.57 19.23
N HIS A 117 -8.05 19.34 19.55
CA HIS A 117 -6.99 20.34 19.44
C HIS A 117 -6.10 20.02 18.24
N ILE A 118 -6.13 20.84 17.19
CA ILE A 118 -5.42 20.55 15.93
C ILE A 118 -4.11 21.35 15.88
N PHE A 119 -3.00 20.68 15.60
CA PHE A 119 -1.67 21.28 15.50
C PHE A 119 -0.92 20.84 14.24
N VAL A 120 -0.39 21.82 13.51
CA VAL A 120 0.59 21.59 12.44
C VAL A 120 1.99 21.55 13.04
N CYS A 121 2.65 20.42 12.90
CA CYS A 121 4.00 20.16 13.40
C CYS A 121 4.98 20.31 12.23
N ASP A 122 5.74 21.40 12.20
CA ASP A 122 6.59 21.78 11.05
C ASP A 122 8.07 21.79 11.43
N ASP A 123 8.80 20.76 10.97
CA ASP A 123 10.22 20.59 11.30
C ASP A 123 11.14 21.57 10.55
N GLY A 124 10.60 22.36 9.62
CA GLY A 124 11.29 23.40 8.88
C GLY A 124 11.03 24.82 9.42
N ASN A 125 10.15 24.97 10.41
CA ASN A 125 9.74 26.26 10.98
C ASN A 125 9.40 27.32 9.89
N ARG A 126 8.61 26.94 8.89
CA ARG A 126 8.31 27.71 7.69
C ARG A 126 7.17 28.70 7.92
N ARG A 127 7.44 29.97 7.62
CA ARG A 127 6.49 31.08 7.76
C ARG A 127 5.18 30.84 7.00
N GLU A 128 5.25 30.38 5.76
CA GLU A 128 4.07 30.10 4.92
C GLU A 128 3.11 29.06 5.56
N ILE A 129 3.66 28.09 6.31
CA ILE A 129 2.86 27.06 6.99
C ILE A 129 2.26 27.60 8.28
N SER A 130 2.99 28.46 9.00
CA SER A 130 2.46 29.17 10.17
C SER A 130 1.28 30.09 9.79
N GLU A 131 1.42 30.83 8.67
CA GLU A 131 0.33 31.67 8.13
C GLU A 131 -0.88 30.83 7.70
N LEU A 132 -0.66 29.66 7.09
CA LEU A 132 -1.73 28.72 6.74
C LEU A 132 -2.45 28.17 7.99
N ALA A 133 -1.70 27.80 9.03
CA ALA A 133 -2.27 27.31 10.28
C ALA A 133 -3.15 28.39 10.94
N ALA A 134 -2.67 29.63 11.00
CA ALA A 134 -3.44 30.77 11.50
C ALA A 134 -4.69 31.03 10.65
N HIS A 135 -4.57 30.97 9.32
CA HIS A 135 -5.70 31.14 8.39
C HIS A 135 -6.81 30.11 8.60
N LEU A 136 -6.45 28.85 8.89
CA LEU A 136 -7.41 27.77 9.16
C LEU A 136 -7.82 27.67 10.64
N GLY A 137 -7.29 28.53 11.51
CA GLY A 137 -7.63 28.58 12.93
C GLY A 137 -7.10 27.39 13.74
N VAL A 138 -5.95 26.82 13.35
CA VAL A 138 -5.32 25.68 14.04
C VAL A 138 -3.98 26.08 14.66
N GLY A 139 -3.50 25.30 15.63
CA GLY A 139 -2.22 25.52 16.28
C GLY A 139 -1.02 25.25 15.35
N TYR A 140 0.11 25.90 15.62
CA TYR A 140 1.36 25.72 14.89
C TYR A 140 2.51 25.45 15.86
N LEU A 141 3.25 24.37 15.62
CA LEU A 141 4.41 23.95 16.40
C LEU A 141 5.60 23.80 15.46
N GLY A 142 6.41 24.86 15.37
CA GLY A 142 7.65 24.85 14.60
C GLY A 142 8.81 24.25 15.41
N LEU A 143 9.68 23.49 14.75
CA LEU A 143 10.94 23.02 15.33
C LEU A 143 12.11 23.61 14.55
N LYS A 144 12.90 24.47 15.19
CA LYS A 144 14.12 25.00 14.58
C LYS A 144 15.18 23.90 14.44
N ASP A 145 16.01 24.01 13.40
CA ASP A 145 17.18 23.16 13.11
C ASP A 145 16.92 21.68 12.81
N ASN A 146 15.66 21.25 12.68
CA ASN A 146 15.24 19.89 12.30
C ASN A 146 16.07 18.77 12.94
N CYS A 147 16.07 18.74 14.27
CA CYS A 147 16.75 17.68 15.00
C CYS A 147 15.92 16.38 14.95
N HIS A 148 16.47 15.32 14.38
CA HIS A 148 15.87 13.97 14.33
C HIS A 148 14.60 13.80 13.48
N ALA A 149 14.40 14.61 12.45
CA ALA A 149 13.31 14.46 11.47
C ALA A 149 11.93 14.32 12.15
N LYS A 150 11.09 13.39 11.67
CA LYS A 150 9.71 13.22 12.13
C LYS A 150 9.61 12.85 13.62
N SER A 151 10.52 12.03 14.16
CA SER A 151 10.54 11.73 15.61
C SER A 151 10.75 12.98 16.45
N GLY A 152 11.70 13.83 16.06
CA GLY A 152 11.96 15.09 16.76
C GLY A 152 10.79 16.04 16.69
N ASN A 153 10.16 16.13 15.53
CA ASN A 153 8.97 16.95 15.31
C ASN A 153 7.80 16.52 16.22
N TYR A 154 7.48 15.22 16.27
CA TYR A 154 6.42 14.74 17.16
C TYR A 154 6.79 14.82 18.63
N ASN A 155 8.03 14.53 19.04
CA ASN A 155 8.44 14.70 20.44
C ASN A 155 8.39 16.15 20.89
N ASN A 156 8.72 17.11 20.00
CA ASN A 156 8.49 18.54 20.26
C ASN A 156 7.01 18.82 20.49
N ALA A 157 6.12 18.25 19.66
CA ALA A 157 4.68 18.41 19.85
C ALA A 157 4.17 17.78 21.16
N LEU A 158 4.66 16.59 21.53
CA LEU A 158 4.32 15.93 22.79
C LEU A 158 4.66 16.79 24.01
N ALA A 159 5.77 17.54 23.95
CA ALA A 159 6.19 18.43 25.04
C ALA A 159 5.33 19.69 25.19
N HIS A 160 4.57 20.08 24.16
CA HIS A 160 3.75 21.30 24.15
C HIS A 160 2.25 21.03 24.20
N THR A 161 1.84 19.77 24.28
CA THR A 161 0.44 19.34 24.24
C THR A 161 0.18 18.32 25.36
N SER A 162 -1.08 18.14 25.77
CA SER A 162 -1.39 17.36 26.99
C SER A 162 -2.61 16.44 26.88
N SER A 163 -3.27 16.36 25.72
CA SER A 163 -4.49 15.58 25.57
C SER A 163 -4.23 14.08 25.77
N PRO A 164 -5.14 13.31 26.40
CA PRO A 164 -4.94 11.88 26.66
C PRO A 164 -4.71 11.04 25.40
N LEU A 165 -5.28 11.45 24.27
CA LEU A 165 -5.14 10.79 22.98
C LEU A 165 -4.46 11.70 21.96
N ILE A 166 -3.69 11.08 21.06
CA ILE A 166 -2.95 11.76 19.99
C ILE A 166 -3.33 11.12 18.67
N ALA A 167 -3.91 11.88 17.75
CA ALA A 167 -4.12 11.46 16.37
C ALA A 167 -2.98 11.98 15.49
N THR A 168 -2.35 11.12 14.69
CA THR A 168 -1.22 11.51 13.83
C THR A 168 -1.58 11.40 12.36
N PHE A 169 -1.30 12.45 11.59
CA PHE A 169 -1.43 12.48 10.13
C PHE A 169 -0.15 12.97 9.45
N ASP A 170 0.19 12.33 8.32
CA ASP A 170 1.12 12.90 7.36
C ASP A 170 0.46 14.07 6.61
N SER A 171 1.26 15.02 6.14
CA SER A 171 0.80 16.20 5.38
C SER A 171 -0.07 15.88 4.17
N ASP A 172 0.02 14.68 3.60
CA ASP A 172 -0.74 14.24 2.43
C ASP A 172 -1.84 13.22 2.75
N MET A 173 -2.14 12.95 4.02
CA MET A 173 -3.18 12.00 4.45
C MET A 173 -4.42 12.73 4.92
N ILE A 174 -5.45 12.78 4.06
CA ILE A 174 -6.68 13.52 4.30
C ILE A 174 -7.66 12.65 5.09
N PRO A 175 -7.98 12.97 6.35
CA PRO A 175 -8.94 12.19 7.13
C PRO A 175 -10.38 12.38 6.66
N ARG A 176 -11.19 11.34 6.83
CA ARG A 176 -12.64 11.40 6.72
C ARG A 176 -13.22 11.92 8.02
N ARG A 177 -14.38 12.57 7.94
CA ARG A 177 -14.99 13.27 9.09
C ARG A 177 -15.21 12.35 10.30
N LYS A 178 -15.51 11.07 10.09
CA LYS A 178 -15.81 10.08 11.15
C LYS A 178 -14.56 9.44 11.78
N PHE A 179 -13.36 9.85 11.41
CA PHE A 179 -12.11 9.22 11.86
C PHE A 179 -12.05 9.06 13.39
N LEU A 180 -12.30 10.13 14.16
CA LEU A 180 -12.24 10.08 15.63
C LEU A 180 -13.36 9.25 16.24
N LEU A 181 -14.60 9.41 15.76
CA LEU A 181 -15.75 8.61 16.21
C LEU A 181 -15.58 7.10 16.00
N LYS A 182 -14.77 6.71 15.01
CA LYS A 182 -14.49 5.32 14.66
C LYS A 182 -13.21 4.75 15.26
N THR A 183 -12.47 5.54 16.05
CA THR A 183 -11.16 5.13 16.61
C THR A 183 -11.05 5.38 18.12
N VAL A 184 -11.58 6.48 18.63
CA VAL A 184 -11.51 6.83 20.06
C VAL A 184 -12.22 5.81 20.98
N PRO A 185 -13.40 5.26 20.64
CA PRO A 185 -14.11 4.35 21.55
C PRO A 185 -13.30 3.14 22.01
N TYR A 186 -12.35 2.65 21.20
CA TYR A 186 -11.51 1.50 21.58
C TYR A 186 -10.67 1.76 22.83
N PHE A 187 -10.22 3.01 23.06
CA PHE A 187 -9.41 3.38 24.24
C PHE A 187 -10.21 3.39 25.54
N LEU A 188 -11.54 3.34 25.44
CA LEU A 188 -12.45 3.34 26.58
C LEU A 188 -12.91 1.92 26.94
N ASN A 189 -12.33 0.89 26.32
CA ASN A 189 -12.52 -0.49 26.69
C ASN A 189 -11.81 -0.78 28.03
N PRO A 190 -12.53 -1.17 29.11
CA PRO A 190 -11.93 -1.40 30.43
C PRO A 190 -11.07 -2.66 30.50
N ASP A 191 -11.28 -3.63 29.60
CA ASP A 191 -10.63 -4.95 29.64
C ASP A 191 -9.30 -4.98 28.86
N ILE A 192 -9.01 -3.94 28.09
CA ILE A 192 -7.90 -3.95 27.12
C ILE A 192 -7.05 -2.69 27.25
N LYS A 193 -5.75 -2.87 27.53
CA LYS A 193 -4.75 -1.79 27.56
C LYS A 193 -4.37 -1.38 26.13
N ILE A 194 -5.25 -0.66 25.41
CA ILE A 194 -4.96 -0.18 24.04
C ILE A 194 -3.86 0.89 24.08
N GLY A 195 -2.80 0.69 23.28
CA GLY A 195 -1.73 1.67 23.06
C GLY A 195 -1.94 2.48 21.79
N LEU A 196 -2.42 1.85 20.71
CA LEU A 196 -2.73 2.55 19.46
C LEU A 196 -3.83 1.85 18.65
N ILE A 197 -4.55 2.65 17.86
CA ILE A 197 -5.49 2.21 16.83
C ILE A 197 -5.00 2.71 15.47
N GLN A 198 -4.58 1.80 14.61
CA GLN A 198 -4.14 2.06 13.24
C GLN A 198 -5.31 1.83 12.28
N THR A 199 -5.64 2.84 11.48
CA THR A 199 -6.59 2.67 10.36
C THR A 199 -5.81 2.43 9.05
N PRO A 200 -6.38 1.77 8.03
CA PRO A 200 -5.65 1.49 6.80
C PRO A 200 -5.08 2.75 6.14
N GLN A 201 -3.83 2.70 5.70
CA GLN A 201 -3.32 3.67 4.74
C GLN A 201 -3.82 3.30 3.34
N SER A 202 -4.74 4.11 2.84
CA SER A 202 -5.27 4.01 1.49
C SER A 202 -4.95 5.28 0.70
N PHE A 203 -5.07 5.22 -0.62
CA PHE A 203 -4.65 6.28 -1.51
C PHE A 203 -5.78 6.63 -2.49
N TYR A 204 -6.01 7.91 -2.72
CA TYR A 204 -7.05 8.36 -3.64
C TYR A 204 -6.59 8.44 -5.10
N ASN A 205 -5.27 8.44 -5.32
CA ASN A 205 -4.67 8.36 -6.64
C ASN A 205 -4.20 6.95 -6.98
N GLN A 206 -4.16 6.65 -8.27
CA GLN A 206 -3.63 5.39 -8.78
C GLN A 206 -2.15 5.27 -8.45
N ASP A 207 -1.73 4.08 -8.00
CA ASP A 207 -0.31 3.79 -7.87
C ASP A 207 0.33 3.51 -9.23
N LEU A 208 1.64 3.30 -9.23
CA LEU A 208 2.38 3.03 -10.46
C LEU A 208 2.06 1.66 -11.06
N PHE A 209 1.64 0.68 -10.27
CA PHE A 209 1.30 -0.65 -10.78
C PHE A 209 0.01 -0.56 -11.59
N GLN A 210 -1.00 0.11 -11.06
CA GLN A 210 -2.23 0.46 -11.73
C GLN A 210 -1.93 1.30 -12.99
N PHE A 211 -1.20 2.41 -12.84
CA PHE A 211 -1.04 3.40 -13.89
C PHE A 211 -0.11 2.97 -15.04
N ASN A 212 1.08 2.42 -14.72
CA ASN A 212 2.05 2.02 -15.74
C ASN A 212 1.66 0.72 -16.47
N LEU A 213 0.82 -0.12 -15.87
CA LEU A 213 0.36 -1.37 -16.48
C LEU A 213 -1.07 -1.29 -17.01
N PHE A 214 -1.64 -0.07 -17.11
CA PHE A 214 -3.00 0.17 -17.64
C PHE A 214 -4.07 -0.69 -16.95
N SER A 215 -3.92 -0.89 -15.64
CA SER A 215 -4.74 -1.82 -14.84
C SER A 215 -5.57 -1.09 -13.79
N GLU A 216 -5.87 0.19 -14.00
CA GLU A 216 -6.47 1.09 -13.01
C GLU A 216 -7.88 0.70 -12.59
N LYS A 217 -8.54 -0.16 -13.38
CA LYS A 217 -9.90 -0.65 -13.12
C LYS A 217 -9.94 -2.08 -12.59
N ASP A 218 -8.82 -2.80 -12.62
CA ASP A 218 -8.83 -4.25 -12.45
C ASP A 218 -7.98 -4.73 -11.28
N ILE A 219 -7.10 -3.87 -10.76
CA ILE A 219 -6.23 -4.23 -9.63
C ILE A 219 -6.34 -3.16 -8.54
N PRO A 220 -6.36 -3.57 -7.26
CA PRO A 220 -6.32 -2.64 -6.15
C PRO A 220 -4.93 -2.01 -6.00
N ASN A 221 -4.86 -0.96 -5.19
CA ASN A 221 -3.59 -0.37 -4.80
C ASN A 221 -2.70 -1.43 -4.14
N GLU A 222 -1.42 -1.44 -4.47
CA GLU A 222 -0.47 -2.41 -3.97
C GLU A 222 -0.41 -2.44 -2.44
N GLN A 223 -0.53 -1.28 -1.79
CA GLN A 223 -0.46 -1.12 -0.33
C GLN A 223 -1.72 -1.57 0.41
N ASP A 224 -2.87 -1.66 -0.26
CA ASP A 224 -4.10 -2.13 0.37
C ASP A 224 -3.95 -3.55 0.93
N PHE A 225 -3.14 -4.39 0.27
CA PHE A 225 -2.87 -5.75 0.76
C PHE A 225 -2.19 -5.72 2.13
N PHE A 226 -1.22 -4.83 2.35
CA PHE A 226 -0.62 -4.71 3.67
C PHE A 226 -1.59 -4.08 4.66
N SER A 227 -2.14 -2.90 4.34
CA SER A 227 -2.92 -2.09 5.28
C SER A 227 -4.25 -2.74 5.71
N ARG A 228 -4.99 -3.36 4.77
CA ARG A 228 -6.35 -3.87 5.01
C ARG A 228 -6.40 -5.37 5.34
N GLU A 229 -5.35 -6.11 5.01
CA GLU A 229 -5.30 -7.57 5.24
C GLU A 229 -4.16 -7.95 6.18
N ILE A 230 -2.90 -7.77 5.78
CA ILE A 230 -1.76 -8.25 6.57
C ILE A 230 -1.71 -7.59 7.95
N ASN A 231 -1.86 -6.27 8.03
CA ASN A 231 -1.79 -5.56 9.30
C ASN A 231 -2.96 -5.92 10.23
N VAL A 232 -4.14 -6.18 9.66
CA VAL A 232 -5.32 -6.66 10.38
C VAL A 232 -5.10 -8.10 10.89
N MET A 233 -4.51 -8.98 10.09
CA MET A 233 -4.15 -10.34 10.53
C MET A 233 -3.17 -10.33 11.70
N ARG A 234 -2.27 -9.33 11.76
CA ARG A 234 -1.30 -9.12 12.85
C ARG A 234 -1.95 -8.75 14.19
N ASN A 235 -3.24 -8.39 14.22
CA ASN A 235 -3.99 -8.27 15.48
C ASN A 235 -3.98 -9.59 16.27
N ALA A 236 -3.98 -10.75 15.60
CA ALA A 236 -4.02 -12.05 16.26
C ALA A 236 -2.82 -12.32 17.18
N SER A 237 -1.68 -11.73 16.86
CA SER A 237 -0.39 -11.83 17.54
C SER A 237 -0.01 -10.58 18.34
N ASN A 238 -0.90 -9.59 18.46
CA ASN A 238 -0.61 -8.25 18.98
C ASN A 238 0.65 -7.65 18.33
N SER A 239 0.74 -7.71 17.00
CA SER A 239 1.89 -7.22 16.24
C SER A 239 1.50 -6.20 15.17
N ALA A 240 0.29 -5.63 15.25
CA ALA A 240 -0.18 -4.62 14.30
C ALA A 240 0.78 -3.42 14.31
N ALA A 241 1.27 -3.07 13.13
CA ALA A 241 2.25 -2.03 12.95
C ALA A 241 1.58 -0.65 12.93
N TYR A 242 2.21 0.30 13.62
CA TYR A 242 2.01 1.73 13.34
C TYR A 242 2.78 2.08 12.08
N THR A 243 2.10 2.76 11.16
CA THR A 243 2.57 3.06 9.80
C THR A 243 2.88 4.54 9.59
N GLY A 244 2.91 5.32 10.67
CA GLY A 244 3.32 6.72 10.66
C GLY A 244 2.20 7.73 10.45
N SER A 245 1.00 7.30 10.05
CA SER A 245 -0.16 8.16 9.85
C SER A 245 -1.46 7.39 10.11
N ASN A 246 -2.59 8.09 10.14
CA ASN A 246 -3.94 7.54 10.20
C ASN A 246 -4.16 6.71 11.48
N THR A 247 -3.60 7.19 12.58
CA THR A 247 -3.51 6.46 13.85
C THR A 247 -3.93 7.35 15.00
N VAL A 248 -4.60 6.77 15.99
CA VAL A 248 -4.77 7.36 17.33
C VAL A 248 -3.90 6.58 18.31
N ILE A 249 -3.23 7.28 19.22
CA ILE A 249 -2.25 6.74 20.16
C ILE A 249 -2.60 7.24 21.57
N LEU A 250 -2.45 6.36 22.58
CA LEU A 250 -2.59 6.74 23.98
C LEU A 250 -1.34 7.49 24.44
N ARG A 251 -1.48 8.74 24.88
CA ARG A 251 -0.35 9.58 25.35
C ARG A 251 0.43 8.92 26.48
N LYS A 252 -0.27 8.40 27.49
CA LYS A 252 0.36 7.71 28.62
C LYS A 252 1.27 6.55 28.16
N ALA A 253 0.87 5.84 27.10
CA ALA A 253 1.67 4.77 26.53
C ALA A 253 2.94 5.30 25.85
N MET A 254 2.85 6.44 25.15
CA MET A 254 4.00 7.13 24.58
C MET A 254 4.97 7.61 25.67
N GLU A 255 4.47 8.19 26.75
CA GLU A 255 5.29 8.61 27.90
C GLU A 255 6.01 7.42 28.55
N GLU A 256 5.33 6.28 28.71
CA GLU A 256 5.91 5.05 29.26
C GLU A 256 7.08 4.50 28.42
N ILE A 257 7.02 4.62 27.09
CA ILE A 257 8.09 4.16 26.19
C ILE A 257 9.15 5.24 25.87
N GLY A 258 9.03 6.43 26.46
CA GLY A 258 9.97 7.55 26.27
C GLY A 258 9.77 8.37 24.98
N GLY A 259 8.54 8.41 24.45
CA GLY A 259 8.19 9.14 23.24
C GLY A 259 8.48 8.38 21.94
N PHE A 260 8.48 9.10 20.81
CA PHE A 260 8.85 8.53 19.52
C PHE A 260 10.37 8.25 19.49
N PRO A 261 10.79 7.08 18.99
CA PRO A 261 12.20 6.68 19.04
C PRO A 261 13.08 7.51 18.11
N TYR A 262 14.27 7.84 18.59
CA TYR A 262 15.34 8.47 17.81
C TYR A 262 16.27 7.42 17.17
N GLY A 263 17.02 7.83 16.14
CA GLY A 263 18.08 6.99 15.55
C GLY A 263 17.59 5.87 14.61
N THR A 264 16.30 5.85 14.30
CA THR A 264 15.68 4.95 13.31
C THR A 264 15.08 5.76 12.17
N ILE A 265 15.05 5.20 10.96
CA ILE A 265 14.43 5.81 9.78
C ILE A 265 12.94 5.44 9.62
N THR A 266 12.43 4.56 10.48
CA THR A 266 11.02 4.16 10.59
C THR A 266 10.64 4.15 12.07
N GLU A 267 10.54 5.35 12.63
CA GLU A 267 10.17 5.59 14.02
C GLU A 267 8.78 5.06 14.35
N ASP A 268 7.91 5.05 13.36
CA ASP A 268 6.55 4.55 13.42
C ASP A 268 6.50 3.06 13.75
N PHE A 269 7.15 2.23 12.94
CA PHE A 269 7.18 0.79 13.12
C PHE A 269 7.83 0.44 14.46
N GLU A 270 8.92 1.12 14.83
CA GLU A 270 9.58 0.90 16.12
C GLU A 270 8.71 1.32 17.30
N THR A 271 7.92 2.39 17.18
CA THR A 271 6.97 2.84 18.23
C THR A 271 5.96 1.75 18.54
N SER A 272 5.29 1.17 17.54
CA SER A 272 4.32 0.09 17.77
C SER A 272 4.93 -1.12 18.48
N LEU A 273 6.16 -1.47 18.10
CA LEU A 273 6.91 -2.56 18.69
C LEU A 273 7.30 -2.29 20.15
N ARG A 274 7.75 -1.07 20.48
CA ARG A 274 8.02 -0.64 21.86
C ARG A 274 6.75 -0.65 22.72
N LEU A 275 5.62 -0.19 22.19
CA LEU A 275 4.32 -0.24 22.87
C LEU A 275 3.90 -1.68 23.20
N GLN A 276 4.05 -2.61 22.25
CA GLN A 276 3.75 -4.02 22.48
C GLN A 276 4.66 -4.66 23.51
N LYS A 277 5.96 -4.31 23.53
CA LYS A 277 6.90 -4.75 24.58
C LYS A 277 6.53 -4.22 25.96
N ALA A 278 5.93 -3.03 26.03
CA ALA A 278 5.37 -2.46 27.26
C ALA A 278 3.97 -3.03 27.62
N GLY A 279 3.53 -4.10 26.94
CA GLY A 279 2.29 -4.80 27.24
C GLY A 279 1.02 -4.12 26.71
N TYR A 280 1.14 -3.09 25.88
CA TYR A 280 -0.02 -2.47 25.23
C TYR A 280 -0.49 -3.27 24.02
N ILE A 281 -1.79 -3.18 23.75
CA ILE A 281 -2.40 -3.71 22.53
C ILE A 281 -2.33 -2.66 21.43
N THR A 282 -1.77 -3.05 20.29
CA THR A 282 -1.80 -2.27 19.04
C THR A 282 -2.79 -2.93 18.10
N TYR A 283 -3.78 -2.18 17.62
CA TYR A 283 -4.88 -2.75 16.85
C TYR A 283 -5.05 -2.05 15.50
N ALA A 284 -5.17 -2.83 14.43
CA ALA A 284 -5.46 -2.36 13.09
C ALA A 284 -6.94 -2.58 12.74
N THR A 285 -7.62 -1.54 12.27
CA THR A 285 -9.01 -1.60 11.79
C THR A 285 -9.07 -1.92 10.29
N THR A 286 -10.25 -2.29 9.79
CA THR A 286 -10.48 -2.58 8.36
C THR A 286 -11.07 -1.39 7.59
N GLU A 287 -11.67 -0.42 8.27
CA GLU A 287 -12.35 0.72 7.67
C GLU A 287 -11.35 1.82 7.28
N THR A 288 -11.29 2.17 5.99
CA THR A 288 -10.48 3.30 5.50
C THR A 288 -11.08 4.62 5.97
N LEU A 289 -10.36 5.30 6.86
CA LEU A 289 -10.79 6.56 7.49
C LEU A 289 -9.91 7.76 7.13
N ALA A 290 -8.90 7.55 6.29
CA ALA A 290 -8.09 8.60 5.69
C ALA A 290 -7.52 8.12 4.34
N SER A 291 -7.24 9.05 3.44
CA SER A 291 -6.67 8.71 2.13
C SER A 291 -5.62 9.73 1.72
N GLY A 292 -4.50 9.25 1.19
CA GLY A 292 -3.41 10.12 0.76
C GLY A 292 -2.91 9.90 -0.66
N LEU A 293 -1.67 10.33 -0.90
CA LEU A 293 -1.01 10.26 -2.20
C LEU A 293 0.06 9.15 -2.29
N SER A 294 -0.03 8.35 -3.34
CA SER A 294 0.97 7.36 -3.71
C SER A 294 2.09 7.98 -4.57
N ALA A 295 3.24 7.30 -4.62
CA ALA A 295 4.40 7.79 -5.35
C ALA A 295 4.14 7.93 -6.86
N SER A 296 4.50 9.07 -7.45
CA SER A 296 4.22 9.37 -8.86
C SER A 296 5.34 8.94 -9.84
N THR A 297 6.50 8.54 -9.35
CA THR A 297 7.63 8.07 -10.19
C THR A 297 8.24 6.78 -9.65
N VAL A 298 8.79 5.95 -10.55
CA VAL A 298 9.45 4.70 -10.19
C VAL A 298 10.63 4.95 -9.24
N GLN A 299 11.39 6.04 -9.46
CA GLN A 299 12.49 6.41 -8.59
C GLN A 299 12.01 6.73 -7.16
N SER A 300 10.95 7.53 -7.01
CA SER A 300 10.38 7.82 -5.69
C SER A 300 9.84 6.57 -5.00
N MET A 301 9.19 5.68 -5.75
CA MET A 301 8.64 4.44 -5.20
C MET A 301 9.75 3.50 -4.71
N ILE A 302 10.79 3.27 -5.52
CA ILE A 302 11.95 2.45 -5.10
C ILE A 302 12.63 3.06 -3.87
N GLY A 303 12.83 4.38 -3.85
CA GLY A 303 13.38 5.07 -2.68
C GLY A 303 12.54 4.91 -1.41
N GLN A 304 11.21 4.91 -1.53
CA GLN A 304 10.31 4.60 -0.41
C GLN A 304 10.45 3.15 0.06
N ARG A 305 10.44 2.18 -0.86
CA ARG A 305 10.57 0.75 -0.51
C ARG A 305 11.92 0.43 0.12
N ILE A 306 13.01 1.05 -0.34
CA ILE A 306 14.33 0.92 0.30
C ILE A 306 14.30 1.42 1.74
N ARG A 307 13.71 2.59 1.99
CA ARG A 307 13.61 3.16 3.35
C ARG A 307 12.82 2.24 4.28
N TRP A 308 11.68 1.74 3.81
CA TRP A 308 10.86 0.82 4.59
C TRP A 308 11.57 -0.49 4.87
N ALA A 309 12.26 -1.05 3.88
CA ALA A 309 13.02 -2.28 4.04
C ALA A 309 14.08 -2.15 5.13
N ARG A 310 14.89 -1.10 5.01
CA ARG A 310 15.98 -0.84 5.95
C ARG A 310 15.44 -0.50 7.32
N GLY A 311 14.43 0.36 7.40
CA GLY A 311 13.84 0.77 8.67
C GLY A 311 13.22 -0.39 9.44
N VAL A 312 12.41 -1.25 8.78
CA VAL A 312 11.81 -2.42 9.45
C VAL A 312 12.89 -3.37 9.99
N ILE A 313 13.94 -3.64 9.19
CA ILE A 313 15.07 -4.47 9.62
C ILE A 313 15.78 -3.85 10.82
N GLN A 314 16.10 -2.56 10.73
CA GLN A 314 16.75 -1.80 11.79
C GLN A 314 15.92 -1.81 13.08
N SER A 315 14.63 -1.51 13.02
CA SER A 315 13.74 -1.47 14.18
C SER A 315 13.60 -2.84 14.85
N ILE A 316 13.57 -3.93 14.08
CA ILE A 316 13.55 -5.30 14.60
C ILE A 316 14.85 -5.63 15.33
N GLN A 317 16.00 -5.20 14.77
CA GLN A 317 17.32 -5.39 15.38
C GLN A 317 17.47 -4.54 16.66
N ASN A 318 17.15 -3.24 16.61
CA ASN A 318 17.23 -2.29 17.72
C ASN A 318 16.47 -2.77 18.96
N THR A 319 15.30 -3.36 18.75
CA THR A 319 14.40 -3.80 19.83
C THR A 319 14.58 -5.27 20.21
N ASN A 320 15.44 -5.99 19.49
CA ASN A 320 15.63 -7.43 19.60
C ASN A 320 14.30 -8.22 19.50
N ALA A 321 13.41 -7.82 18.58
CA ALA A 321 12.01 -8.26 18.53
C ALA A 321 11.85 -9.78 18.36
N ILE A 322 12.81 -10.43 17.70
CA ILE A 322 12.75 -11.86 17.40
C ILE A 322 13.09 -12.71 18.63
N PHE A 323 13.96 -12.22 19.52
CA PHE A 323 14.50 -13.01 20.63
C PHE A 323 14.07 -12.54 22.02
N THR A 324 13.53 -11.32 22.16
CA THR A 324 13.11 -10.78 23.46
C THR A 324 12.01 -11.62 24.14
N LYS A 325 12.02 -11.68 25.48
CA LYS A 325 10.94 -12.29 26.27
C LYS A 325 9.76 -11.35 26.52
N ASP A 326 9.93 -10.07 26.23
CA ASP A 326 8.88 -9.04 26.39
C ASP A 326 7.74 -9.21 25.39
N LEU A 327 7.93 -10.05 24.36
CA LEU A 327 6.92 -10.38 23.37
C LEU A 327 6.52 -11.87 23.45
N PRO A 328 5.23 -12.18 23.28
CA PRO A 328 4.80 -13.57 23.17
C PRO A 328 5.40 -14.23 21.93
N LEU A 329 5.49 -15.57 21.92
CA LEU A 329 6.02 -16.32 20.77
C LEU A 329 5.34 -15.95 19.45
N ALA A 330 4.02 -15.75 19.46
CA ALA A 330 3.27 -15.33 18.27
C ALA A 330 3.73 -13.96 17.73
N GLY A 331 3.99 -13.00 18.63
CA GLY A 331 4.52 -11.68 18.26
C GLY A 331 5.92 -11.80 17.66
N ARG A 332 6.81 -12.57 18.31
CA ARG A 332 8.17 -12.83 17.82
C ARG A 332 8.19 -13.45 16.42
N LEU A 333 7.35 -14.46 16.17
CA LEU A 333 7.22 -15.09 14.85
C LEU A 333 6.66 -14.12 13.80
N SER A 334 5.73 -13.25 14.19
CA SER A 334 5.19 -12.22 13.29
C SER A 334 6.22 -11.14 12.93
N TYR A 335 7.13 -10.80 13.84
CA TYR A 335 8.27 -9.92 13.55
C TYR A 335 9.38 -10.61 12.76
N LEU A 336 9.65 -11.90 13.02
CA LEU A 336 10.51 -12.69 12.15
C LEU A 336 9.95 -12.73 10.72
N ASN A 337 8.64 -12.92 10.55
CA ASN A 337 8.02 -12.86 9.23
C ASN A 337 8.17 -11.47 8.58
N ALA A 338 7.99 -10.38 9.34
CA ALA A 338 8.22 -9.02 8.83
C ALA A 338 9.67 -8.79 8.36
N TYR A 339 10.65 -9.33 9.09
CA TYR A 339 12.06 -9.30 8.70
C TYR A 339 12.30 -10.10 7.40
N LEU A 340 11.81 -11.34 7.38
CA LEU A 340 11.97 -12.30 6.30
C LEU A 340 11.23 -11.91 5.00
N TYR A 341 10.15 -11.14 5.11
CA TYR A 341 9.45 -10.55 3.98
C TYR A 341 10.38 -9.72 3.11
N TRP A 342 11.28 -8.90 3.69
CA TRP A 342 12.22 -8.11 2.90
C TRP A 342 13.30 -8.96 2.20
N TRP A 343 13.50 -10.20 2.63
CA TRP A 343 14.33 -11.18 1.94
C TRP A 343 13.60 -11.95 0.83
N SER A 344 12.28 -11.78 0.68
CA SER A 344 11.50 -12.38 -0.41
C SER A 344 12.00 -11.92 -1.79
N PHE A 345 12.51 -10.69 -1.89
CA PHE A 345 13.10 -10.14 -3.11
C PHE A 345 14.33 -10.92 -3.58
N LEU A 346 15.17 -11.36 -2.64
CA LEU A 346 16.28 -12.27 -2.95
C LEU A 346 15.76 -13.65 -3.33
N CYS A 347 14.77 -14.17 -2.61
CA CYS A 347 14.13 -15.45 -2.93
C CYS A 347 13.58 -15.45 -4.36
N ARG A 348 12.90 -14.36 -4.77
CA ARG A 348 12.40 -14.18 -6.13
C ARG A 348 13.50 -14.22 -7.17
N MET A 349 14.64 -13.58 -6.90
CA MET A 349 15.79 -13.63 -7.80
C MET A 349 16.35 -15.05 -7.92
N ILE A 350 16.44 -15.79 -6.81
CA ILE A 350 16.86 -17.20 -6.80
C ILE A 350 15.88 -18.05 -7.63
N PHE A 351 14.56 -17.85 -7.50
CA PHE A 351 13.56 -18.56 -8.29
C PHE A 351 13.60 -18.24 -9.79
N ILE A 352 14.01 -17.02 -10.17
CA ILE A 352 14.22 -16.67 -11.58
C ILE A 352 15.49 -17.32 -12.11
N LEU A 353 16.58 -17.26 -11.36
CA LEU A 353 17.89 -17.75 -11.79
C LEU A 353 17.99 -19.28 -11.78
N SER A 354 17.33 -19.97 -10.85
CA SER A 354 17.45 -21.44 -10.71
C SER A 354 17.12 -22.23 -11.99
N PRO A 355 15.95 -22.05 -12.63
CA PRO A 355 15.66 -22.75 -13.89
C PRO A 355 16.55 -22.26 -15.04
N ILE A 356 16.99 -20.99 -15.05
CA ILE A 356 17.94 -20.46 -16.06
C ILE A 356 19.28 -21.17 -15.93
N LEU A 357 19.81 -21.29 -14.71
CA LEU A 357 21.10 -21.92 -14.43
C LEU A 357 21.13 -23.37 -14.91
N PHE A 358 20.06 -24.12 -14.61
CA PHE A 358 19.92 -25.49 -15.06
C PHE A 358 19.75 -25.58 -16.59
N ALA A 359 18.79 -24.87 -17.16
CA ALA A 359 18.43 -24.97 -18.57
C ALA A 359 19.51 -24.42 -19.52
N LEU A 360 20.17 -23.33 -19.12
CA LEU A 360 21.17 -22.65 -19.94
C LEU A 360 22.58 -23.16 -19.72
N PHE A 361 22.93 -23.70 -18.55
CA PHE A 361 24.32 -24.11 -18.25
C PHE A 361 24.46 -25.57 -17.80
N GLY A 362 23.36 -26.31 -17.62
CA GLY A 362 23.40 -27.64 -17.02
C GLY A 362 23.75 -27.62 -15.53
N PHE A 363 23.67 -26.45 -14.88
CA PHE A 363 24.03 -26.29 -13.48
C PHE A 363 22.89 -26.81 -12.60
N GLN A 364 23.04 -28.01 -12.05
CA GLN A 364 22.00 -28.70 -11.29
C GLN A 364 21.95 -28.21 -9.84
N LEU A 365 20.79 -27.67 -9.43
CA LEU A 365 20.52 -27.19 -8.07
C LEU A 365 19.63 -28.14 -7.24
N VAL A 366 18.87 -28.99 -7.93
CA VAL A 366 17.94 -29.95 -7.35
C VAL A 366 18.19 -31.28 -8.00
N GLU A 367 18.45 -32.29 -7.17
CA GLU A 367 18.62 -33.68 -7.59
C GLU A 367 17.35 -34.45 -7.27
N CYS A 368 16.61 -34.83 -8.30
CA CYS A 368 15.41 -35.64 -8.18
C CYS A 368 15.00 -36.25 -9.51
N GLN A 369 14.26 -37.35 -9.47
CA GLN A 369 13.57 -37.88 -10.64
C GLN A 369 12.27 -37.12 -10.93
N PHE A 370 11.79 -37.20 -12.17
CA PHE A 370 10.56 -36.52 -12.59
C PHE A 370 9.33 -36.92 -11.75
N TRP A 371 9.14 -38.23 -11.51
CA TRP A 371 7.98 -38.73 -10.77
C TRP A 371 8.06 -38.40 -9.27
N GLU A 372 9.27 -38.41 -8.69
CA GLU A 372 9.49 -37.94 -7.31
C GLU A 372 9.12 -36.47 -7.18
N LEU A 373 9.58 -35.64 -8.13
CA LEU A 373 9.25 -34.23 -8.16
C LEU A 373 7.73 -34.04 -8.22
N LEU A 374 7.02 -34.72 -9.13
CA LEU A 374 5.56 -34.61 -9.20
C LEU A 374 4.87 -35.09 -7.91
N LEU A 375 5.37 -36.15 -7.27
CA LEU A 375 4.79 -36.67 -6.04
C LEU A 375 4.86 -35.67 -4.87
N PHE A 376 5.98 -34.97 -4.72
CA PHE A 376 6.20 -34.04 -3.59
C PHE A 376 5.82 -32.59 -3.91
N TRP A 377 6.20 -32.10 -5.09
CA TRP A 377 5.99 -30.70 -5.48
C TRP A 377 4.54 -30.42 -5.92
N LEU A 378 3.91 -31.31 -6.70
CA LEU A 378 2.60 -30.98 -7.28
C LEU A 378 1.50 -30.83 -6.21
N PRO A 379 1.35 -31.74 -5.23
CA PRO A 379 0.34 -31.58 -4.18
C PRO A 379 0.57 -30.33 -3.32
N SER A 380 1.83 -30.06 -2.95
CA SER A 380 2.18 -28.89 -2.15
C SER A 380 1.91 -27.59 -2.93
N HIS A 381 2.28 -27.53 -4.21
CA HIS A 381 2.04 -26.37 -5.08
C HIS A 381 0.55 -26.10 -5.31
N LEU A 382 -0.26 -27.14 -5.53
CA LEU A 382 -1.72 -27.00 -5.71
C LEU A 382 -2.40 -26.54 -4.42
N CYS A 383 -2.08 -27.17 -3.29
CA CYS A 383 -2.63 -26.78 -1.98
C CYS A 383 -2.25 -25.33 -1.64
N TYR A 384 -0.99 -24.95 -1.86
CA TYR A 384 -0.50 -23.59 -1.68
C TYR A 384 -1.29 -22.59 -2.54
N SER A 385 -1.44 -22.87 -3.83
CA SER A 385 -2.14 -22.00 -4.78
C SER A 385 -3.62 -21.79 -4.41
N ILE A 386 -4.29 -22.83 -3.91
CA ILE A 386 -5.67 -22.75 -3.43
C ILE A 386 -5.74 -21.94 -2.13
N SER A 387 -4.83 -22.17 -1.19
CA SER A 387 -4.82 -21.50 0.10
C SER A 387 -4.52 -20.00 0.01
N VAL A 388 -3.70 -19.56 -0.95
CA VAL A 388 -3.49 -18.12 -1.19
C VAL A 388 -4.83 -17.42 -1.50
N ARG A 389 -5.72 -18.03 -2.30
CA ARG A 389 -7.04 -17.45 -2.62
C ARG A 389 -7.92 -17.29 -1.39
N TYR A 390 -7.77 -18.18 -0.42
CA TYR A 390 -8.49 -18.17 0.85
C TYR A 390 -7.89 -17.20 1.88
N LEU A 391 -6.63 -16.82 1.70
CA LEU A 391 -5.91 -15.92 2.60
C LEU A 391 -6.26 -14.45 2.33
N SER A 392 -6.28 -14.05 1.07
CA SER A 392 -6.64 -12.70 0.63
C SER A 392 -8.11 -12.60 0.24
N THR A 393 -8.81 -11.50 0.56
CA THR A 393 -10.17 -11.21 0.01
C THR A 393 -10.09 -10.70 -1.44
N ASN A 394 -9.43 -11.45 -2.34
CA ASN A 394 -9.12 -11.06 -3.73
C ASN A 394 -8.32 -9.75 -3.90
N VAL A 395 -7.88 -9.10 -2.82
CA VAL A 395 -6.99 -7.92 -2.88
C VAL A 395 -5.64 -8.26 -3.52
N ARG A 396 -5.17 -9.49 -3.36
CA ARG A 396 -3.88 -9.96 -3.87
C ARG A 396 -3.99 -11.41 -4.32
N ASN A 397 -3.32 -11.79 -5.40
CA ASN A 397 -3.15 -13.19 -5.76
C ASN A 397 -1.67 -13.53 -5.93
N MET A 398 -1.35 -14.83 -5.99
CA MET A 398 0.03 -15.31 -6.11
C MET A 398 0.75 -14.70 -7.33
N ARG A 399 0.07 -14.60 -8.47
CA ARG A 399 0.62 -14.00 -9.69
C ARG A 399 1.04 -12.56 -9.48
N TRP A 400 0.18 -11.73 -8.89
CA TRP A 400 0.47 -10.32 -8.64
C TRP A 400 1.59 -10.12 -7.63
N SER A 401 1.65 -10.93 -6.56
CA SER A 401 2.78 -10.89 -5.63
C SER A 401 4.10 -11.15 -6.36
N GLN A 402 4.15 -12.18 -7.23
CA GLN A 402 5.35 -12.50 -8.00
C GLN A 402 5.73 -11.39 -9.00
N ILE A 403 4.76 -10.73 -9.64
CA ILE A 403 5.05 -9.59 -10.54
C ILE A 403 5.67 -8.42 -9.75
N ILE A 404 5.11 -8.07 -8.61
CA ILE A 404 5.60 -6.97 -7.76
C ILE A 404 7.01 -7.29 -7.23
N ASP A 405 7.22 -8.52 -6.75
CA ASP A 405 8.54 -8.96 -6.29
C ASP A 405 9.57 -8.93 -7.44
N THR A 406 9.18 -9.34 -8.65
CA THR A 406 10.06 -9.28 -9.84
C THR A 406 10.44 -7.84 -10.20
N ILE A 407 9.48 -6.91 -10.12
CA ILE A 407 9.70 -5.49 -10.40
C ILE A 407 10.73 -4.90 -9.43
N LEU A 408 10.61 -5.21 -8.14
CA LEU A 408 11.41 -4.59 -7.08
C LEU A 408 12.72 -5.32 -6.77
N ALA A 409 12.81 -6.62 -7.05
CA ALA A 409 13.92 -7.46 -6.61
C ALA A 409 15.32 -6.91 -6.92
N PRO A 410 15.64 -6.46 -8.16
CA PRO A 410 16.98 -5.97 -8.47
C PRO A 410 17.44 -4.76 -7.63
N TYR A 411 16.50 -4.01 -7.04
CA TYR A 411 16.78 -2.76 -6.34
C TYR A 411 16.76 -2.87 -4.82
N LEU A 412 16.11 -3.91 -4.29
CA LEU A 412 15.95 -4.08 -2.84
C LEU A 412 16.97 -5.03 -2.22
N ILE A 413 17.51 -5.99 -2.98
CA ILE A 413 18.43 -7.02 -2.46
C ILE A 413 19.65 -6.39 -1.76
N PHE A 414 20.35 -5.48 -2.43
CA PHE A 414 21.57 -4.90 -1.88
C PHE A 414 21.31 -4.00 -0.65
N PRO A 415 20.33 -3.08 -0.66
CA PRO A 415 19.96 -2.33 0.54
C PRO A 415 19.53 -3.19 1.73
N VAL A 416 18.75 -4.25 1.49
CA VAL A 416 18.33 -5.21 2.53
C VAL A 416 19.53 -5.94 3.12
N PHE A 417 20.44 -6.39 2.27
CA PHE A 417 21.67 -7.05 2.70
C PHE A 417 22.52 -6.13 3.59
N LEU A 418 22.77 -4.89 3.16
CA LEU A 418 23.57 -3.92 3.92
C LEU A 418 22.99 -3.67 5.31
N GLU A 419 21.68 -3.46 5.41
CA GLU A 419 21.05 -3.22 6.71
C GLU A 419 21.12 -4.46 7.61
N SER A 420 20.91 -5.65 7.03
CA SER A 420 20.94 -6.91 7.78
C SER A 420 22.30 -7.20 8.43
N ILE A 421 23.40 -6.69 7.86
CA ILE A 421 24.76 -6.81 8.42
C ILE A 421 25.17 -5.62 9.30
N GLY A 422 24.25 -4.70 9.61
CA GLY A 422 24.49 -3.56 10.50
C GLY A 422 25.09 -2.31 9.82
N VAL A 423 25.12 -2.26 8.48
CA VAL A 423 25.51 -1.04 7.76
C VAL A 423 24.29 -0.14 7.62
N HIS A 424 24.02 0.66 8.65
CA HIS A 424 22.81 1.48 8.76
C HIS A 424 22.79 2.70 7.82
N GLN A 425 21.59 3.09 7.36
CA GLN A 425 21.43 4.31 6.58
C GLN A 425 21.44 5.54 7.49
N GLN A 426 22.48 6.37 7.41
CA GLN A 426 22.57 7.56 8.26
C GLN A 426 21.82 8.79 7.75
N LYS A 427 21.63 8.93 6.43
CA LYS A 427 20.98 10.10 5.83
C LYS A 427 19.92 9.70 4.81
N PHE A 428 18.79 10.40 4.86
CA PHE A 428 17.68 10.23 3.93
C PHE A 428 17.25 11.59 3.36
N LYS A 429 16.95 11.61 2.06
CA LYS A 429 16.40 12.79 1.39
C LYS A 429 14.90 12.61 1.23
N VAL A 430 14.11 13.49 1.84
CA VAL A 430 12.64 13.46 1.76
C VAL A 430 12.19 13.43 0.30
N THR A 431 11.25 12.53 0.03
CA THR A 431 10.75 12.29 -1.33
C THR A 431 9.90 13.46 -1.77
N ASP A 432 10.15 13.99 -2.96
CA ASP A 432 9.36 15.07 -3.53
C ASP A 432 7.90 14.62 -3.73
N LYS A 433 6.99 15.20 -2.95
CA LYS A 433 5.54 14.91 -3.00
C LYS A 433 4.83 15.66 -4.14
N LYS A 434 5.52 16.49 -4.91
CA LYS A 434 4.93 17.15 -6.09
C LYS A 434 4.82 16.17 -7.25
N LYS A 435 3.60 16.03 -7.78
CA LYS A 435 3.36 15.27 -9.01
C LYS A 435 4.05 15.95 -10.19
N LYS A 436 5.10 15.32 -10.72
CA LYS A 436 5.83 15.83 -11.90
C LYS A 436 5.10 15.44 -13.18
N LYS A 437 4.91 16.41 -14.09
CA LYS A 437 4.52 16.14 -15.47
C LYS A 437 5.67 15.44 -16.18
N GLY A 438 5.35 14.43 -17.00
CA GLY A 438 6.35 13.71 -17.79
C GLY A 438 6.28 12.19 -17.61
N LYS A 439 7.37 11.50 -17.99
CA LYS A 439 7.48 10.04 -17.88
C LYS A 439 7.64 9.62 -16.41
N THR A 440 6.88 8.62 -16.00
CA THR A 440 6.93 8.05 -14.64
C THR A 440 8.19 7.21 -14.37
N ALA A 441 8.87 6.74 -15.41
CA ALA A 441 10.02 5.85 -15.31
C ALA A 441 11.18 6.28 -16.22
N SER A 442 12.39 5.82 -15.88
CA SER A 442 13.60 6.01 -16.66
C SER A 442 14.05 4.68 -17.27
N PHE A 443 14.57 4.72 -18.49
CA PHE A 443 15.01 3.53 -19.24
C PHE A 443 16.07 2.71 -18.50
N ARG A 444 16.88 3.33 -17.62
CA ARG A 444 17.88 2.61 -16.82
C ARG A 444 17.29 1.48 -15.96
N TYR A 445 16.03 1.63 -15.53
CA TYR A 445 15.37 0.63 -14.69
C TYR A 445 14.84 -0.56 -15.50
N VAL A 446 14.87 -0.49 -16.83
CA VAL A 446 14.47 -1.60 -17.72
C VAL A 446 15.62 -2.62 -17.83
N LEU A 447 16.87 -2.18 -17.71
CA LEU A 447 18.06 -2.96 -18.05
C LEU A 447 18.18 -4.30 -17.28
N PRO A 448 18.01 -4.35 -15.94
CA PRO A 448 18.15 -5.62 -15.21
C PRO A 448 17.12 -6.66 -15.68
N HIS A 449 15.88 -6.22 -15.92
CA HIS A 449 14.79 -7.09 -16.34
C HIS A 449 14.97 -7.56 -17.78
N SER A 450 15.38 -6.68 -18.70
CA SER A 450 15.69 -7.06 -20.08
C SER A 450 16.83 -8.07 -20.16
N PHE A 451 17.86 -7.93 -19.34
CA PHE A 451 18.95 -8.91 -19.27
C PHE A 451 18.43 -10.29 -18.82
N LEU A 452 17.60 -10.35 -17.79
CA LEU A 452 16.98 -11.60 -17.33
C LEU A 452 16.04 -12.21 -18.39
N ILE A 453 15.33 -11.40 -19.18
CA ILE A 453 14.53 -11.89 -20.32
C ILE A 453 15.42 -12.56 -21.35
N LEU A 454 16.53 -11.93 -21.75
CA LEU A 454 17.45 -12.50 -22.73
C LEU A 454 18.02 -13.84 -22.25
N LEU A 455 18.44 -13.93 -20.99
CA LEU A 455 18.89 -15.19 -20.39
C LEU A 455 17.78 -16.25 -20.36
N THR A 456 16.55 -15.86 -20.01
CA THR A 456 15.40 -16.78 -19.97
C THR A 456 15.06 -17.31 -21.37
N ILE A 457 15.06 -16.45 -22.39
CA ILE A 457 14.81 -16.86 -23.78
C ILE A 457 15.93 -17.79 -24.27
N ALA A 458 17.20 -17.44 -24.01
CA ALA A 458 18.32 -18.32 -24.34
C ALA A 458 18.21 -19.69 -23.65
N ALA A 459 17.80 -19.70 -22.38
CA ALA A 459 17.56 -20.93 -21.62
C ALA A 459 16.45 -21.77 -22.25
N ILE A 460 15.31 -21.17 -22.62
CA ILE A 460 14.20 -21.87 -23.28
C ILE A 460 14.65 -22.46 -24.62
N ILE A 461 15.34 -21.68 -25.47
CA ILE A 461 15.80 -22.13 -26.79
C ILE A 461 16.77 -23.31 -26.63
N ARG A 462 17.80 -23.17 -25.79
CA ARG A 462 18.78 -24.24 -25.54
C ARG A 462 18.12 -25.48 -24.96
N PHE A 463 17.22 -25.32 -24.00
CA PHE A 463 16.66 -26.45 -23.26
C PHE A 463 15.53 -27.16 -23.99
N ALA A 464 14.78 -26.48 -24.86
CA ALA A 464 13.76 -27.10 -25.70
C ALA A 464 14.33 -27.65 -27.02
N GLY A 465 15.44 -27.08 -27.50
CA GLY A 465 16.09 -27.49 -28.74
C GLY A 465 16.42 -28.98 -28.78
N GLY A 466 15.97 -29.67 -29.83
CA GLY A 466 16.26 -31.09 -30.05
C GLY A 466 15.48 -32.07 -29.18
N LYS A 467 14.52 -31.62 -28.35
CA LYS A 467 13.68 -32.50 -27.53
C LYS A 467 12.35 -32.80 -28.21
N TYR A 468 11.98 -34.07 -28.24
CA TYR A 468 10.72 -34.58 -28.80
C TYR A 468 10.14 -35.70 -27.92
N GLY A 469 8.85 -35.99 -28.05
CA GLY A 469 8.17 -37.08 -27.33
C GLY A 469 8.30 -36.97 -25.80
N MET A 470 8.68 -38.07 -25.14
CA MET A 470 8.80 -38.14 -23.66
C MET A 470 9.84 -37.16 -23.08
N ALA A 471 10.86 -36.77 -23.85
CA ALA A 471 11.85 -35.80 -23.40
C ALA A 471 11.24 -34.42 -23.11
N LEU A 472 10.18 -34.04 -23.83
CA LEU A 472 9.42 -32.81 -23.56
C LEU A 472 8.60 -32.92 -22.27
N ILE A 473 8.01 -34.09 -22.01
CA ILE A 473 7.26 -34.34 -20.77
C ILE A 473 8.17 -34.19 -19.56
N TYR A 474 9.36 -34.83 -19.58
CA TYR A 474 10.32 -34.69 -18.47
C TYR A 474 10.89 -33.27 -18.32
N SER A 475 10.89 -32.50 -19.41
CA SER A 475 11.33 -31.09 -19.41
C SER A 475 10.25 -30.10 -19.01
N SER A 476 8.99 -30.54 -18.90
CA SER A 476 7.82 -29.67 -18.75
C SER A 476 7.86 -28.80 -17.50
N VAL A 477 8.36 -29.31 -16.37
CA VAL A 477 8.42 -28.56 -15.10
C VAL A 477 9.37 -27.37 -15.20
N ILE A 478 10.56 -27.57 -15.77
CA ILE A 478 11.54 -26.48 -15.97
C ILE A 478 11.02 -25.48 -17.00
N LEU A 479 10.47 -25.96 -18.12
CA LEU A 479 9.87 -25.09 -19.13
C LEU A 479 8.71 -24.27 -18.56
N PHE A 480 7.85 -24.87 -17.73
CA PHE A 480 6.78 -24.18 -17.03
C PHE A 480 7.31 -23.00 -16.21
N TRP A 481 8.35 -23.22 -15.39
CA TRP A 481 8.96 -22.15 -14.60
C TRP A 481 9.64 -21.08 -15.45
N LEU A 482 10.31 -21.45 -16.54
CA LEU A 482 10.90 -20.49 -17.48
C LEU A 482 9.84 -19.60 -18.14
N PHE A 483 8.74 -20.17 -18.63
CA PHE A 483 7.62 -19.41 -19.21
C PHE A 483 6.89 -18.54 -18.18
N TYR A 484 6.70 -19.06 -16.97
CA TYR A 484 6.10 -18.31 -15.87
C TYR A 484 6.96 -17.09 -15.50
N ASN A 485 8.28 -17.29 -15.34
CA ASN A 485 9.22 -16.22 -15.04
C ASN A 485 9.32 -15.22 -16.18
N LEU A 486 9.39 -15.68 -17.44
CA LEU A 486 9.37 -14.82 -18.62
C LEU A 486 8.16 -13.89 -18.62
N THR A 487 6.98 -14.42 -18.29
CA THR A 487 5.76 -13.61 -18.17
C THR A 487 5.93 -12.50 -17.15
N THR A 488 6.36 -12.81 -15.91
CA THR A 488 6.56 -11.78 -14.87
C THR A 488 7.63 -10.75 -15.22
N LEU A 489 8.68 -11.16 -15.94
CA LEU A 489 9.73 -10.26 -16.41
C LEU A 489 9.22 -9.31 -17.50
N ILE A 490 8.33 -9.77 -18.39
CA ILE A 490 7.66 -8.91 -19.38
C ILE A 490 6.83 -7.83 -18.68
N TYR A 491 6.06 -8.19 -17.63
CA TYR A 491 5.35 -7.20 -16.80
C TYR A 491 6.32 -6.19 -16.18
N ALA A 492 7.46 -6.66 -15.68
CA ALA A 492 8.44 -5.77 -15.09
C ALA A 492 9.01 -4.79 -16.11
N VAL A 493 9.29 -5.22 -17.35
CA VAL A 493 9.67 -4.31 -18.44
C VAL A 493 8.55 -3.33 -18.77
N PHE A 494 7.30 -3.77 -18.91
CA PHE A 494 6.16 -2.87 -19.18
C PHE A 494 6.00 -1.82 -18.07
N PHE A 495 6.16 -2.22 -16.82
CA PHE A 495 6.12 -1.31 -15.69
C PHE A 495 7.25 -0.26 -15.78
N MET A 496 8.48 -0.70 -16.10
CA MET A 496 9.67 0.15 -16.16
C MET A 496 9.75 1.03 -17.41
N LEU A 497 9.01 0.73 -18.48
CA LEU A 497 8.82 1.65 -19.60
C LEU A 497 8.02 2.91 -19.18
N GLY A 498 7.25 2.81 -18.09
CA GLY A 498 6.47 3.91 -17.55
C GLY A 498 5.36 4.40 -18.48
N ARG A 499 4.73 5.50 -18.11
CA ARG A 499 3.66 6.16 -18.87
C ARG A 499 3.75 7.67 -18.65
N GLU A 500 3.26 8.47 -19.60
CA GLU A 500 3.18 9.92 -19.42
C GLU A 500 1.97 10.30 -18.58
N SER A 501 2.21 11.03 -17.48
CA SER A 501 1.14 11.64 -16.71
C SER A 501 0.83 13.04 -17.26
N LYS A 502 -0.39 13.22 -17.78
CA LYS A 502 -0.85 14.49 -18.37
C LYS A 502 -1.62 15.39 -17.38
N ARG A 503 -2.21 14.80 -16.34
CA ARG A 503 -3.12 15.49 -15.41
C ARG A 503 -2.37 16.03 -14.19
N LYS A 504 -2.66 17.28 -13.82
CA LYS A 504 -2.16 17.91 -12.58
C LYS A 504 -2.89 17.35 -11.35
N PHE A 505 -4.22 17.31 -11.39
CA PHE A 505 -5.07 16.81 -10.31
C PHE A 505 -5.72 15.47 -10.68
N GLU A 506 -5.99 14.67 -9.65
CA GLU A 506 -6.77 13.45 -9.82
C GLU A 506 -8.25 13.75 -9.92
N ARG A 507 -8.97 12.89 -10.65
CA ARG A 507 -10.42 12.92 -10.75
C ARG A 507 -10.97 11.73 -10.02
N ILE A 508 -11.90 11.99 -9.11
CA ILE A 508 -12.53 11.00 -8.24
C ILE A 508 -13.99 10.91 -8.67
N GLN A 509 -14.54 9.70 -8.81
CA GLN A 509 -15.95 9.56 -9.10
C GLN A 509 -16.77 10.05 -7.91
N ALA A 510 -17.76 10.87 -8.21
CA ALA A 510 -18.66 11.44 -7.22
C ALA A 510 -20.02 11.66 -7.87
N GLU A 511 -21.05 11.10 -7.27
CA GLU A 511 -22.44 11.21 -7.72
C GLU A 511 -23.21 12.08 -6.72
N GLU A 512 -23.01 13.39 -6.80
CA GLU A 512 -23.66 14.38 -5.95
C GLU A 512 -24.71 15.15 -6.74
N HIS A 513 -25.75 15.61 -6.03
CA HIS A 513 -26.74 16.47 -6.62
C HIS A 513 -26.11 17.82 -6.97
N MET A 514 -26.47 18.36 -8.15
CA MET A 514 -26.00 19.67 -8.56
C MET A 514 -27.07 20.47 -9.30
N MET A 515 -26.95 21.79 -9.21
CA MET A 515 -27.73 22.76 -9.97
C MET A 515 -26.80 23.70 -10.72
N ALA A 516 -26.98 23.81 -12.03
CA ALA A 516 -26.27 24.79 -12.85
C ALA A 516 -27.22 25.95 -13.19
N GLN A 517 -26.78 27.18 -12.95
CA GLN A 517 -27.49 28.39 -13.33
C GLN A 517 -26.80 29.04 -14.53
N MET A 518 -27.51 29.10 -15.66
CA MET A 518 -26.98 29.63 -16.92
C MET A 518 -28.12 30.30 -17.71
N HIS A 519 -27.87 31.47 -18.30
CA HIS A 519 -28.89 32.24 -19.05
C HIS A 519 -30.23 32.43 -18.29
N ASN A 520 -30.19 32.66 -16.97
CA ASN A 520 -31.36 32.73 -16.09
C ASN A 520 -32.23 31.45 -16.04
N LYS A 521 -31.70 30.31 -16.49
CA LYS A 521 -32.31 28.98 -16.34
C LYS A 521 -31.53 28.15 -15.35
N HIS A 522 -32.25 27.30 -14.62
CA HIS A 522 -31.67 26.34 -13.69
C HIS A 522 -31.76 24.94 -14.28
N TYR A 523 -30.65 24.23 -14.25
CA TYR A 523 -30.55 22.86 -14.72
C TYR A 523 -30.15 21.96 -13.56
N SER A 524 -31.01 21.00 -13.24
CA SER A 524 -30.68 19.97 -12.26
C SER A 524 -29.91 18.82 -12.93
N GLY A 525 -28.94 18.30 -12.19
CA GLY A 525 -28.09 17.21 -12.64
C GLY A 525 -27.44 16.44 -11.50
N VAL A 526 -26.57 15.52 -11.88
CA VAL A 526 -25.75 14.72 -10.97
C VAL A 526 -24.32 14.76 -11.46
N THR A 527 -23.38 14.95 -10.54
CA THR A 527 -21.95 14.89 -10.87
C THR A 527 -21.57 13.47 -11.28
N PHE A 528 -20.50 13.34 -12.06
CA PHE A 528 -19.94 12.04 -12.45
C PHE A 528 -18.52 11.88 -11.90
N ASP A 529 -17.68 12.89 -12.09
CA ASP A 529 -16.35 12.96 -11.48
C ASP A 529 -16.00 14.38 -11.08
N VAL A 530 -15.22 14.50 -10.01
CA VAL A 530 -14.78 15.77 -9.42
C VAL A 530 -13.27 15.78 -9.25
N SER A 531 -12.69 16.96 -9.35
CA SER A 531 -11.29 17.28 -9.09
C SER A 531 -11.19 18.71 -8.59
N GLU A 532 -10.03 19.08 -8.07
CA GLU A 532 -9.81 20.41 -7.48
C GLU A 532 -10.21 21.57 -8.41
N GLU A 533 -9.91 21.45 -9.71
CA GLU A 533 -10.17 22.49 -10.72
C GLU A 533 -11.15 22.03 -11.82
N GLY A 534 -11.84 20.90 -11.65
CA GLY A 534 -12.70 20.39 -12.72
C GLY A 534 -13.79 19.45 -12.26
N ILE A 535 -14.90 19.47 -12.99
CA ILE A 535 -16.11 18.70 -12.71
C ILE A 535 -16.63 18.12 -14.03
N SER A 536 -17.13 16.89 -13.98
CA SER A 536 -17.97 16.30 -15.02
C SER A 536 -19.33 15.98 -14.44
N PHE A 537 -20.39 16.16 -15.21
CA PHE A 537 -21.76 15.96 -14.72
C PHE A 537 -22.74 15.64 -15.86
N TYR A 538 -23.87 15.05 -15.49
CA TYR A 538 -25.02 14.85 -16.36
C TYR A 538 -26.14 15.80 -15.98
N LEU A 539 -26.78 16.42 -16.97
CA LEU A 539 -28.01 17.20 -16.75
C LEU A 539 -29.25 16.41 -17.20
N ASN A 540 -30.36 16.66 -16.53
CA ASN A 540 -31.66 16.05 -16.85
C ASN A 540 -32.24 16.58 -18.17
N GLU A 541 -31.93 17.84 -18.49
CA GLU A 541 -32.39 18.52 -19.69
C GLU A 541 -31.21 18.97 -20.54
N LYS A 542 -31.45 19.16 -21.84
CA LYS A 542 -30.45 19.70 -22.75
C LYS A 542 -30.21 21.18 -22.43
N ALA A 543 -29.01 21.50 -22.00
CA ALA A 543 -28.49 22.85 -21.99
C ALA A 543 -27.56 23.07 -23.19
N SER A 544 -27.67 24.23 -23.83
CA SER A 544 -26.74 24.65 -24.89
C SER A 544 -25.49 25.23 -24.22
N PHE A 545 -24.38 24.50 -24.27
CA PHE A 545 -23.09 24.97 -23.76
C PHE A 545 -22.20 25.41 -24.91
N VAL A 546 -21.67 26.63 -24.83
CA VAL A 546 -20.56 27.05 -25.68
C VAL A 546 -19.25 26.84 -24.91
N PRO A 547 -18.25 26.11 -25.45
CA PRO A 547 -16.94 26.01 -24.81
C PRO A 547 -16.36 27.39 -24.48
N GLY A 548 -15.89 27.60 -23.25
CA GLY A 548 -15.41 28.87 -22.71
C GLY A 548 -16.48 29.72 -22.02
N GLU A 549 -17.76 29.34 -22.10
CA GLU A 549 -18.85 30.04 -21.44
C GLU A 549 -18.81 29.85 -19.92
N LYS A 550 -19.07 30.93 -19.17
CA LYS A 550 -19.07 30.93 -17.70
C LYS A 550 -20.48 30.79 -17.14
N PHE A 551 -20.61 30.03 -16.07
CA PHE A 551 -21.88 29.78 -15.40
C PHE A 551 -21.64 29.39 -13.93
N HIS A 552 -22.70 29.37 -13.12
CA HIS A 552 -22.60 29.02 -11.70
C HIS A 552 -23.09 27.59 -11.47
N ILE A 553 -22.41 26.86 -10.60
CA ILE A 553 -22.80 25.52 -10.15
C ILE A 553 -22.91 25.53 -8.63
N VAL A 554 -24.01 25.00 -8.12
CA VAL A 554 -24.13 24.59 -6.72
C VAL A 554 -24.09 23.07 -6.65
N VAL A 555 -23.16 22.53 -5.87
CA VAL A 555 -23.05 21.09 -5.61
C VAL A 555 -23.44 20.82 -4.16
N THR A 556 -24.36 19.88 -3.97
CA THR A 556 -24.89 19.51 -2.65
C THR A 556 -24.76 18.01 -2.43
N SER A 557 -24.11 17.65 -1.33
CA SER A 557 -24.01 16.29 -0.81
C SER A 557 -24.82 16.15 0.49
N GLU A 558 -24.80 14.98 1.12
CA GLU A 558 -25.47 14.74 2.41
C GLU A 558 -25.02 15.74 3.50
N TYR A 559 -23.78 16.22 3.43
CA TYR A 559 -23.13 16.95 4.53
C TYR A 559 -22.52 18.29 4.14
N TYR A 560 -22.34 18.52 2.84
CA TYR A 560 -21.58 19.65 2.32
C TYR A 560 -22.33 20.30 1.16
N CYS A 561 -22.23 21.62 1.06
CA CYS A 561 -22.80 22.42 -0.01
C CYS A 561 -21.75 23.46 -0.42
N THR A 562 -21.55 23.63 -1.73
CA THR A 562 -20.58 24.60 -2.28
C THR A 562 -21.12 25.26 -3.54
N ALA A 563 -20.86 26.57 -3.66
CA ALA A 563 -21.01 27.33 -4.88
C ALA A 563 -19.68 27.42 -5.64
N LEU A 564 -19.74 27.24 -6.96
CA LEU A 564 -18.58 27.19 -7.85
C LEU A 564 -18.83 28.05 -9.10
N ASP A 565 -17.87 28.89 -9.43
CA ASP A 565 -17.73 29.47 -10.76
C ASP A 565 -17.25 28.37 -11.72
N ALA A 566 -17.97 28.17 -12.82
CA ALA A 566 -17.67 27.13 -13.80
C ALA A 566 -17.42 27.71 -15.20
N GLU A 567 -16.49 27.11 -15.93
CA GLU A 567 -16.20 27.41 -17.34
C GLU A 567 -16.38 26.14 -18.16
N ALA A 568 -17.27 26.18 -19.15
CA ALA A 568 -17.61 25.03 -19.98
C ALA A 568 -16.41 24.59 -20.84
N VAL A 569 -16.06 23.30 -20.82
CA VAL A 569 -14.93 22.76 -21.60
C VAL A 569 -15.41 21.89 -22.74
N TYR A 570 -16.32 20.96 -22.43
CA TYR A 570 -16.73 19.92 -23.37
C TYR A 570 -18.15 19.45 -23.06
N SER A 571 -18.89 19.09 -24.11
CA SER A 571 -20.21 18.48 -24.00
C SER A 571 -20.37 17.36 -25.01
N ARG A 572 -21.04 16.26 -24.64
CA ARG A 572 -21.44 15.20 -25.56
C ARG A 572 -22.79 14.61 -25.18
N GLN A 573 -23.46 14.02 -26.15
CA GLN A 573 -24.66 13.22 -25.91
C GLN A 573 -24.26 11.75 -25.70
N GLU A 574 -24.77 11.12 -24.64
CA GLU A 574 -24.48 9.73 -24.29
C GLU A 574 -25.78 9.06 -23.82
N ASN A 575 -26.25 8.02 -24.53
CA ASN A 575 -27.46 7.25 -24.17
C ASN A 575 -28.70 8.10 -23.84
N LYS A 576 -29.00 9.13 -24.66
CA LYS A 576 -30.09 10.11 -24.47
C LYS A 576 -29.92 11.06 -23.25
N LYS A 577 -28.82 10.96 -22.50
CA LYS A 577 -28.41 11.95 -21.49
C LYS A 577 -27.36 12.90 -22.05
N TRP A 578 -27.23 14.08 -21.44
CA TRP A 578 -26.23 15.07 -21.83
C TRP A 578 -25.11 15.12 -20.79
N PHE A 579 -23.89 14.83 -21.24
CA PHE A 579 -22.68 14.83 -20.42
C PHE A 579 -21.90 16.11 -20.67
N TYR A 580 -21.47 16.75 -19.59
CA TYR A 580 -20.75 18.00 -19.62
C TYR A 580 -19.48 17.91 -18.78
N THR A 581 -18.49 18.71 -19.14
CA THR A 581 -17.27 18.90 -18.38
C THR A 581 -16.97 20.39 -18.29
N ALA A 582 -16.65 20.85 -17.09
CA ALA A 582 -16.30 22.23 -16.81
C ALA A 582 -15.02 22.32 -15.97
N ARG A 583 -14.31 23.43 -16.08
CA ARG A 583 -13.34 23.86 -15.06
C ARG A 583 -14.11 24.58 -13.97
N VAL A 584 -13.73 24.37 -12.72
CA VAL A 584 -14.40 25.00 -11.58
C VAL A 584 -13.42 25.74 -10.70
N LYS A 585 -13.92 26.80 -10.08
CA LYS A 585 -13.25 27.52 -9.01
C LYS A 585 -14.28 27.85 -7.92
N PRO A 586 -13.98 27.59 -6.63
CA PRO A 586 -14.87 28.01 -5.56
C PRO A 586 -15.02 29.53 -5.48
N GLU A 587 -16.24 30.00 -5.18
CA GLU A 587 -16.56 31.43 -5.10
C GLU A 587 -15.95 32.09 -3.85
N THR A 588 -16.04 31.39 -2.71
CA THR A 588 -15.48 31.85 -1.42
C THR A 588 -14.49 30.85 -0.83
N GLU A 589 -13.72 31.27 0.19
CA GLU A 589 -12.88 30.32 0.94
C GLU A 589 -13.72 29.27 1.69
N TRP A 590 -14.94 29.59 2.12
CA TRP A 590 -15.83 28.58 2.71
C TRP A 590 -16.27 27.55 1.69
N ASP A 591 -16.66 27.99 0.48
CA ASP A 591 -16.98 27.09 -0.64
C ASP A 591 -15.79 26.19 -0.96
N LYS A 592 -14.57 26.74 -1.00
CA LYS A 592 -13.36 25.96 -1.21
C LYS A 592 -13.17 24.89 -0.14
N ARG A 593 -13.36 25.23 1.14
CA ARG A 593 -13.26 24.27 2.25
C ARG A 593 -14.27 23.14 2.09
N GLN A 594 -15.51 23.46 1.74
CA GLN A 594 -16.60 22.50 1.49
C GLN A 594 -16.32 21.63 0.25
N TRP A 595 -15.82 22.23 -0.83
CA TRP A 595 -15.49 21.53 -2.06
C TRP A 595 -14.44 20.44 -1.85
N PHE A 596 -13.41 20.71 -1.06
CA PHE A 596 -12.43 19.69 -0.70
C PHE A 596 -13.04 18.54 0.13
N GLN A 597 -14.06 18.80 0.96
CA GLN A 597 -14.78 17.73 1.66
C GLN A 597 -15.62 16.90 0.70
N ILE A 598 -16.32 17.53 -0.25
CA ILE A 598 -17.05 16.82 -1.31
C ILE A 598 -16.08 15.90 -2.09
N ILE A 599 -14.87 16.36 -2.39
CA ILE A 599 -13.89 15.54 -3.11
C ILE A 599 -13.39 14.35 -2.25
N HIS A 600 -13.02 14.60 -0.99
CA HIS A 600 -12.19 13.66 -0.22
C HIS A 600 -12.88 12.93 0.95
N ASP A 601 -13.96 13.45 1.53
CA ASP A 601 -14.69 12.79 2.62
C ASP A 601 -15.64 11.71 2.08
N ARG A 602 -15.07 10.77 1.33
CA ARG A 602 -15.79 9.65 0.72
C ARG A 602 -14.88 8.45 0.64
N GLU A 603 -15.49 7.32 0.31
CA GLU A 603 -14.72 6.18 -0.16
C GLU A 603 -14.35 6.39 -1.63
N HIS A 604 -13.06 6.27 -1.95
CA HIS A 604 -12.56 6.52 -3.29
C HIS A 604 -12.89 5.35 -4.24
N SER A 605 -13.14 5.67 -5.51
CA SER A 605 -13.65 4.74 -6.53
C SER A 605 -12.61 3.78 -7.12
N LEU A 606 -11.45 3.61 -6.48
CA LEU A 606 -10.42 2.68 -6.97
C LEU A 606 -10.83 1.24 -6.67
N PRO A 607 -10.41 0.27 -7.50
CA PRO A 607 -10.73 -1.14 -7.27
C PRO A 607 -10.25 -1.61 -5.90
N LYS A 608 -11.09 -2.37 -5.19
CA LYS A 608 -10.74 -2.99 -3.91
C LYS A 608 -10.30 -4.44 -4.04
N GLU A 609 -10.68 -5.09 -5.13
CA GLU A 609 -10.42 -6.49 -5.43
C GLU A 609 -9.85 -6.62 -6.85
N ILE A 610 -9.11 -7.69 -7.10
CA ILE A 610 -8.63 -8.04 -8.43
C ILE A 610 -9.79 -8.60 -9.25
N ASP A 611 -9.92 -8.18 -10.52
CA ASP A 611 -10.87 -8.79 -11.46
C ASP A 611 -10.55 -10.28 -11.67
N PRO A 612 -11.45 -11.21 -11.29
CA PRO A 612 -11.19 -12.64 -11.39
C PRO A 612 -11.21 -13.16 -12.84
N TRP A 613 -11.78 -12.41 -13.79
CA TRP A 613 -11.92 -12.83 -15.19
C TRP A 613 -10.76 -12.38 -16.08
N MET A 614 -9.91 -11.50 -15.57
CA MET A 614 -8.81 -10.94 -16.34
C MET A 614 -7.66 -11.95 -16.47
N THR A 615 -7.35 -12.33 -17.72
CA THR A 615 -6.26 -13.27 -18.00
C THR A 615 -4.93 -12.56 -18.24
N VAL A 616 -3.84 -13.32 -18.13
CA VAL A 616 -2.48 -12.85 -18.48
C VAL A 616 -2.41 -12.35 -19.92
N TYR A 617 -3.13 -13.00 -20.82
CA TYR A 617 -3.18 -12.62 -22.23
C TYR A 617 -3.84 -11.26 -22.41
N ASP A 618 -5.00 -11.05 -21.76
CA ASP A 618 -5.76 -9.78 -21.86
C ASP A 618 -4.93 -8.59 -21.37
N GLU A 619 -4.25 -8.76 -20.24
CA GLU A 619 -3.38 -7.75 -19.66
C GLU A 619 -2.14 -7.44 -20.53
N ILE A 620 -1.46 -8.46 -21.07
CA ILE A 620 -0.32 -8.28 -21.99
C ILE A 620 -0.79 -7.59 -23.27
N TYR A 621 -1.86 -8.10 -23.88
CA TYR A 621 -2.43 -7.52 -25.09
C TYR A 621 -2.84 -6.06 -24.88
N ARG A 622 -3.49 -5.74 -23.76
CA ARG A 622 -3.84 -4.37 -23.37
C ARG A 622 -2.59 -3.50 -23.24
N ASN A 623 -1.56 -3.97 -22.55
CA ASN A 623 -0.31 -3.21 -22.39
C ASN A 623 0.32 -2.89 -23.75
N ILE A 624 0.41 -3.88 -24.64
CA ILE A 624 0.94 -3.69 -26.00
C ILE A 624 0.07 -2.70 -26.79
N LYS A 625 -1.25 -2.94 -26.83
CA LYS A 625 -2.21 -2.12 -27.58
C LYS A 625 -2.20 -0.67 -27.12
N MET A 626 -2.24 -0.41 -25.81
CA MET A 626 -2.28 0.95 -25.27
C MET A 626 -0.97 1.71 -25.52
N ARG A 627 0.17 1.01 -25.56
CA ARG A 627 1.49 1.59 -25.83
C ARG A 627 1.74 1.87 -27.31
N TRP A 628 1.12 1.10 -28.21
CA TRP A 628 1.21 1.30 -29.66
C TRP A 628 0.05 2.09 -30.26
N SER A 629 -1.06 2.27 -29.54
CA SER A 629 -2.17 3.09 -30.03
C SER A 629 -1.72 4.54 -30.23
N PRO A 630 -1.99 5.17 -31.39
CA PRO A 630 -1.69 6.58 -31.60
C PRO A 630 -2.41 7.39 -30.52
N LYS A 631 -1.68 8.26 -29.83
CA LYS A 631 -2.20 9.11 -28.75
C LYS A 631 -3.47 9.81 -29.26
N ARG A 632 -4.66 9.35 -28.88
CA ARG A 632 -5.90 10.12 -29.10
C ARG A 632 -5.69 11.48 -28.42
N ARG A 633 -5.64 12.54 -29.23
CA ARG A 633 -5.72 13.92 -28.76
C ARG A 633 -7.15 14.08 -28.24
N THR A 634 -7.30 14.03 -26.93
CA THR A 634 -8.49 14.50 -26.21
C THR A 634 -8.01 15.44 -25.14
#